data_AF-A0A7C4HL89-F1
#
_entry.id   AF-A0A7C4HL89-F1
#
_cell.length_a   1.000
_cell.length_b   1.000
_cell.length_c   1.000
_cell.angle_alpha   90.00
_cell.angle_beta   90.00
_cell.angle_gamma   90.00
#
_symmetry.space_group_name_H-M   'P 1'
#
loop_
_entity.id
_entity.type
_entity.pdbx_description
1 polymer ?
#
loop_
_entity_poly.entity_id
_entity_poly.type
_entity_poly.pdbx_seq_one_letter_code
_entity_poly.pdbx_strand_id
1 'polypeptide(L)'
;MSISGGKSLTVDFTDVITYDSELAKKLVTNPDDYLPALERAALAQLKIEDPHYAEELEGEGVRVRLQKLPEDLTVSLRKLGAKHINKLVRVEGIIVRASPVKPLVVKAAFKCKSCEHVQYILQTGMTMKTPTICEACKRKGPFEFLQSESSFIDYQ
;
A
#
# COMPACT_ATOMS: atom_id res chain seq x y z
N MET A 1 18.72 -2.43 -2.77
CA MET A 1 17.55 -2.30 -1.89
C MET A 1 17.83 -2.89 -0.50
N SER A 2 18.23 -4.17 -0.40
CA SER A 2 18.65 -4.80 0.87
C SER A 2 19.85 -4.11 1.51
N ILE A 3 20.88 -3.79 0.72
CA ILE A 3 22.11 -3.12 1.19
C ILE A 3 21.83 -1.73 1.82
N SER A 4 20.76 -1.06 1.40
CA SER A 4 20.38 0.28 1.87
C SER A 4 19.26 0.25 2.91
N GLY A 5 18.78 -0.92 3.34
CA GLY A 5 17.62 -1.07 4.23
C GLY A 5 16.32 -0.47 3.67
N GLY A 6 16.24 -0.32 2.34
CA GLY A 6 15.09 0.32 1.69
C GLY A 6 13.95 -0.67 1.45
N LYS A 7 12.71 -0.24 1.63
CA LYS A 7 11.51 -1.08 1.36
C LYS A 7 10.94 -0.90 -0.06
N SER A 8 11.56 -0.03 -0.86
CA SER A 8 11.12 0.31 -2.20
C SER A 8 12.08 -0.15 -3.29
N LEU A 9 11.54 -0.80 -4.31
CA LEU A 9 12.26 -1.19 -5.52
C LEU A 9 11.86 -0.28 -6.68
N THR A 10 12.85 0.40 -7.26
CA THR A 10 12.66 1.23 -8.44
C THR A 10 12.81 0.38 -9.71
N VAL A 11 11.85 0.49 -10.63
CA VAL A 11 11.82 -0.22 -11.91
C VAL A 11 11.67 0.79 -13.04
N ASP A 12 12.55 0.70 -14.05
CA ASP A 12 12.44 1.51 -15.26
C ASP A 12 11.32 0.96 -16.15
N PHE A 13 10.37 1.81 -16.51
CA PHE A 13 9.24 1.39 -17.33
C PHE A 13 9.66 1.04 -18.77
N THR A 14 10.77 1.60 -19.25
CA THR A 14 11.35 1.28 -20.57
C THR A 14 11.76 -0.19 -20.67
N ASP A 15 12.31 -0.73 -19.58
CA ASP A 15 12.71 -2.14 -19.49
C ASP A 15 11.48 -3.05 -19.49
N VAL A 16 10.41 -2.64 -18.80
CA VAL A 16 9.13 -3.38 -18.79
C VAL A 16 8.53 -3.46 -20.19
N ILE A 17 8.52 -2.34 -20.94
CA ILE A 17 8.03 -2.32 -22.32
C ILE A 17 8.86 -3.25 -23.23
N THR A 18 10.18 -3.21 -23.07
CA THR A 18 11.12 -3.99 -23.90
C THR A 18 11.01 -5.48 -23.60
N TYR A 19 10.77 -5.84 -22.34
CA TYR A 19 10.57 -7.22 -21.91
C TYR A 19 9.21 -7.76 -22.33
N ASP A 20 8.13 -7.04 -22.01
CA ASP A 20 6.76 -7.44 -22.32
C ASP A 20 5.84 -6.22 -22.49
N SER A 21 5.58 -5.88 -23.75
CA SER A 21 4.69 -4.77 -24.10
C SER A 21 3.23 -4.97 -23.67
N GLU A 22 2.74 -6.21 -23.56
CA GLU A 22 1.38 -6.49 -23.11
C GLU A 22 1.26 -6.31 -21.59
N LEU A 23 2.28 -6.73 -20.84
CA LEU A 23 2.39 -6.43 -19.42
C LEU A 23 2.41 -4.92 -19.17
N ALA A 24 3.21 -4.16 -19.94
CA ALA A 24 3.29 -2.71 -19.82
C ALA A 24 1.92 -2.04 -20.04
N LYS A 25 1.17 -2.45 -21.08
CA LYS A 25 -0.20 -1.95 -21.33
C LYS A 25 -1.14 -2.27 -20.17
N LYS A 26 -1.15 -3.51 -19.72
CA LYS A 26 -2.00 -4.00 -18.61
C LYS A 26 -1.74 -3.25 -17.32
N LEU A 27 -0.47 -2.98 -17.04
CA LEU A 27 -0.03 -2.22 -15.88
C LEU A 27 -0.57 -0.78 -15.91
N VAL A 28 -0.63 -0.16 -17.09
CA VAL A 28 -1.20 1.18 -17.26
C VAL A 28 -2.73 1.16 -17.12
N THR A 29 -3.39 0.14 -17.68
CA THR A 29 -4.86 0.09 -17.69
C THR A 29 -5.46 -0.36 -16.36
N ASN A 30 -4.81 -1.30 -15.67
CA ASN A 30 -5.30 -1.93 -14.43
C ASN A 30 -4.20 -1.93 -13.34
N PRO A 31 -3.65 -0.77 -12.95
CA PRO A 31 -2.53 -0.70 -12.00
C PRO A 31 -2.84 -1.34 -10.65
N ASP A 32 -4.10 -1.28 -10.19
CA ASP A 32 -4.53 -1.82 -8.89
C ASP A 32 -4.37 -3.35 -8.79
N ASP A 33 -4.39 -4.06 -9.92
CA ASP A 33 -4.16 -5.51 -9.96
C ASP A 33 -2.68 -5.85 -10.19
N TYR A 34 -2.04 -5.11 -11.11
CA TYR A 34 -0.70 -5.44 -11.60
C TYR A 34 0.42 -4.93 -10.68
N LEU A 35 0.27 -3.78 -10.02
CA LEU A 35 1.28 -3.30 -9.07
C LEU A 35 1.41 -4.24 -7.85
N PRO A 36 0.33 -4.67 -7.18
CA PRO A 36 0.45 -5.66 -6.10
C PRO A 36 0.99 -7.02 -6.56
N ALA A 37 0.73 -7.41 -7.81
CA ALA A 37 1.34 -8.62 -8.38
C ALA A 37 2.86 -8.46 -8.54
N LEU A 38 3.33 -7.31 -9.03
CA LEU A 38 4.76 -7.00 -9.12
C LEU A 38 5.42 -6.92 -7.74
N GLU A 39 4.77 -6.31 -6.75
CA GLU A 39 5.27 -6.24 -5.37
C GLU A 39 5.44 -7.64 -4.77
N ARG A 40 4.48 -8.55 -4.98
CA ARG A 40 4.60 -9.95 -4.56
C ARG A 40 5.71 -10.69 -5.29
N ALA A 41 5.86 -10.48 -6.60
CA ALA A 41 6.94 -11.10 -7.37
C ALA A 41 8.32 -10.60 -6.91
N ALA A 42 8.46 -9.30 -6.65
CA ALA A 42 9.68 -8.71 -6.11
C ALA A 42 10.03 -9.27 -4.73
N LEU A 43 9.04 -9.40 -3.84
CA LEU A 43 9.23 -10.03 -2.53
C LEU A 43 9.62 -11.51 -2.67
N ALA A 44 9.01 -12.26 -3.58
CA ALA A 44 9.35 -13.66 -3.83
C ALA A 44 10.80 -13.83 -4.33
N GLN A 45 11.25 -12.96 -5.24
CA GLN A 45 12.65 -12.94 -5.67
C GLN A 45 13.59 -12.57 -4.51
N LEU A 46 13.20 -11.59 -3.70
CA LEU A 46 13.99 -11.16 -2.55
C LEU A 46 14.18 -12.29 -1.52
N LYS A 47 13.16 -13.14 -1.31
CA LYS A 47 13.27 -14.33 -0.45
C LYS A 47 14.33 -15.33 -0.92
N ILE A 48 14.65 -15.35 -2.21
CA ILE A 48 15.68 -16.24 -2.77
C ILE A 48 17.07 -15.59 -2.59
N GLU A 49 17.19 -14.29 -2.88
CA GLU A 49 18.46 -13.56 -2.83
C GLU A 49 18.92 -13.26 -1.39
N ASP A 50 17.99 -12.87 -0.50
CA ASP A 50 18.25 -12.47 0.88
C ASP A 50 17.06 -12.85 1.78
N PRO A 51 17.00 -14.11 2.26
CA PRO A 51 15.91 -14.60 3.09
C PRO A 51 15.74 -13.81 4.40
N HIS A 52 16.85 -13.43 5.05
CA HIS A 52 16.82 -12.72 6.33
C HIS A 52 16.16 -11.35 6.18
N TYR A 53 16.56 -10.60 5.16
CA TYR A 53 15.95 -9.30 4.89
C TYR A 53 14.49 -9.42 4.44
N ALA A 54 14.13 -10.50 3.73
CA ALA A 54 12.75 -10.73 3.33
C ALA A 54 11.82 -11.04 4.52
N GLU A 55 12.31 -11.73 5.56
CA GLU A 55 11.56 -11.99 6.80
C GLU A 55 11.22 -10.68 7.55
N GLU A 56 12.16 -9.75 7.62
CA GLU A 56 11.93 -8.41 8.19
C GLU A 56 10.81 -7.64 7.46
N LEU A 57 10.60 -7.93 6.17
CA LEU A 57 9.62 -7.27 5.32
C LEU A 57 8.29 -8.02 5.18
N GLU A 58 8.11 -9.23 5.72
CA GLU A 58 6.86 -10.01 5.52
C GLU A 58 5.61 -9.27 5.99
N GLY A 59 5.71 -8.43 7.03
CA GLY A 59 4.59 -7.65 7.55
C GLY A 59 4.26 -6.39 6.74
N GLU A 60 5.24 -5.76 6.11
CA GLU A 60 5.10 -4.46 5.44
C GLU A 60 5.08 -4.56 3.91
N GLY A 61 5.70 -5.60 3.36
CA GLY A 61 5.87 -5.84 1.94
C GLY A 61 6.96 -4.98 1.30
N VAL A 62 7.20 -5.27 0.02
CA VAL A 62 8.06 -4.46 -0.85
C VAL A 62 7.20 -3.55 -1.70
N ARG A 63 7.61 -2.30 -1.89
CA ARG A 63 6.90 -1.33 -2.74
C ARG A 63 7.61 -1.13 -4.07
N VAL A 64 6.92 -1.39 -5.17
CA VAL A 64 7.48 -1.14 -6.50
C VAL A 64 7.19 0.30 -6.92
N ARG A 65 8.20 0.98 -7.47
CA ARG A 65 8.14 2.37 -7.94
C ARG A 65 8.55 2.40 -9.39
N LEU A 66 7.65 2.85 -10.25
CA LEU A 66 7.91 2.96 -11.68
C LEU A 66 8.55 4.30 -11.98
N GLN A 67 9.64 4.27 -12.75
CA GLN A 67 10.34 5.45 -13.24
C GLN A 67 10.34 5.49 -14.76
N LYS A 68 10.65 6.68 -15.30
CA LYS A 68 10.74 6.94 -16.75
C LYS A 68 9.49 6.48 -17.52
N LEU A 69 8.32 6.78 -16.95
CA LEU A 69 7.04 6.56 -17.63
C LEU A 69 7.04 7.36 -18.96
N PRO A 70 6.63 6.73 -20.07
CA PRO A 70 6.50 7.36 -21.37
C PRO A 70 5.75 8.69 -21.34
N GLU A 71 6.16 9.62 -22.21
CA GLU A 71 5.58 10.97 -22.23
C GLU A 71 4.09 10.99 -22.61
N ASP A 72 3.62 10.01 -23.38
CA ASP A 72 2.22 9.84 -23.75
C ASP A 72 1.31 9.50 -22.56
N LEU A 73 1.88 9.00 -21.45
CA LEU A 73 1.17 8.82 -20.17
C LEU A 73 1.09 10.12 -19.34
N THR A 74 1.75 11.19 -19.79
CA THR A 74 1.75 12.48 -19.08
C THR A 74 0.46 13.23 -19.37
N VAL A 75 -0.34 13.44 -18.33
CA VAL A 75 -1.62 14.13 -18.41
C VAL A 75 -1.50 15.47 -17.70
N SER A 76 -1.81 16.55 -18.43
CA SER A 76 -1.97 17.86 -17.81
C SER A 76 -3.09 17.83 -16.77
N LEU A 77 -2.88 18.44 -15.60
CA LEU A 77 -3.87 18.53 -14.53
C LEU A 77 -5.24 19.04 -15.02
N ARG A 78 -5.25 19.97 -15.98
CA ARG A 78 -6.49 20.52 -16.57
C ARG A 78 -7.25 19.54 -17.48
N LYS A 79 -6.58 18.48 -17.93
CA LYS A 79 -7.13 17.45 -18.83
C LYS A 79 -7.50 16.15 -18.11
N LEU A 80 -7.22 16.04 -16.80
CA LEU A 80 -7.68 14.91 -15.99
C LEU A 80 -9.21 14.85 -15.97
N GLY A 81 -9.75 13.63 -15.96
CA GLY A 81 -11.18 13.41 -16.13
C GLY A 81 -11.51 11.92 -16.22
N ALA A 82 -12.78 11.60 -16.46
CA ALA A 82 -13.32 10.25 -16.31
C ALA A 82 -12.56 9.14 -17.07
N LYS A 83 -11.98 9.43 -18.24
CA LYS A 83 -11.21 8.46 -19.03
C LYS A 83 -9.94 7.92 -18.34
N HIS A 84 -9.49 8.58 -17.28
CA HIS A 84 -8.30 8.24 -16.49
C HIS A 84 -8.64 7.55 -15.15
N ILE A 85 -9.93 7.32 -14.85
CA ILE A 85 -10.33 6.60 -13.64
C ILE A 85 -9.72 5.20 -13.66
N ASN A 86 -9.16 4.79 -12.52
CA ASN A 86 -8.52 3.49 -12.30
C ASN A 86 -7.37 3.18 -13.28
N LYS A 87 -6.73 4.21 -13.86
CA LYS A 87 -5.58 4.04 -14.76
C LYS A 87 -4.34 4.70 -14.17
N LEU A 88 -3.18 4.18 -14.56
CA LEU A 88 -1.91 4.80 -14.24
C LEU A 88 -1.73 6.07 -15.08
N VAL A 89 -1.43 7.19 -14.42
CA VAL A 89 -1.14 8.46 -15.08
C VAL A 89 0.11 9.10 -14.49
N ARG A 90 0.84 9.84 -15.32
CA ARG A 90 1.89 10.75 -14.89
C ARG A 90 1.35 12.18 -14.91
N VAL A 91 1.63 12.95 -13.88
CA VAL A 91 1.24 14.36 -13.79
C VAL A 91 2.45 15.19 -13.37
N GLU A 92 2.50 16.43 -13.84
CA GLU A 92 3.56 17.38 -13.50
C GLU A 92 2.95 18.67 -12.99
N GLY A 93 3.58 19.27 -11.98
CA GLY A 93 3.10 20.49 -11.36
C GLY A 93 3.96 20.92 -10.18
N ILE A 94 3.62 22.09 -9.63
CA ILE A 94 4.28 22.67 -8.46
C ILE A 94 3.38 22.45 -7.24
N ILE A 95 3.97 21.93 -6.15
CA ILE A 95 3.28 21.78 -4.88
C ILE A 95 3.30 23.14 -4.16
N VAL A 96 2.12 23.72 -3.93
CA VAL A 96 1.97 25.02 -3.24
C VAL A 96 1.72 24.88 -1.74
N ARG A 97 1.17 23.74 -1.30
CA ARG A 97 0.85 23.44 0.10
C ARG A 97 0.84 21.93 0.29
N ALA A 98 1.30 21.48 1.45
CA ALA A 98 1.21 20.09 1.91
C ALA A 98 0.73 20.06 3.35
N SER A 99 0.00 19.01 3.73
CA SER A 99 -0.34 18.74 5.14
C SER A 99 0.91 18.43 5.95
N PRO A 100 0.90 18.61 7.28
CA PRO A 100 1.86 17.89 8.12
C PRO A 100 1.59 16.38 8.05
N VAL A 101 2.64 15.57 8.16
CA VAL A 101 2.53 14.11 8.27
C VAL A 101 1.79 13.76 9.57
N LYS A 102 0.84 12.83 9.49
CA LYS A 102 0.06 12.31 10.60
C LYS A 102 0.06 10.77 10.57
N PRO A 103 -0.01 10.09 11.72
CA PRO A 103 -0.14 8.65 11.74
C PRO A 103 -1.56 8.23 11.35
N LEU A 104 -1.68 7.24 10.47
CA LEU A 104 -2.94 6.60 10.08
C LEU A 104 -2.92 5.13 10.52
N VAL A 105 -3.94 4.69 11.26
CA VAL A 105 -4.08 3.29 11.67
C VAL A 105 -4.47 2.44 10.47
N VAL A 106 -3.70 1.39 10.19
CA VAL A 106 -4.01 0.39 9.13
C VAL A 106 -4.49 -0.94 9.70
N LYS A 107 -4.06 -1.28 10.92
CA LYS A 107 -4.52 -2.45 11.67
C LYS A 107 -4.80 -2.00 13.09
N ALA A 108 -6.08 -1.97 13.45
CA ALA A 108 -6.52 -1.54 14.78
C ALA A 108 -6.72 -2.77 15.69
N ALA A 109 -6.15 -2.73 16.88
CA ALA A 109 -6.38 -3.71 17.93
C ALA A 109 -7.46 -3.22 18.89
N PHE A 110 -8.43 -4.08 19.18
CA PHE A 110 -9.54 -3.78 20.10
C PHE A 110 -9.65 -4.86 21.17
N LYS A 111 -9.60 -4.47 22.44
CA LYS A 111 -9.83 -5.33 23.59
C LYS A 111 -11.30 -5.34 23.98
N CYS A 112 -11.90 -6.52 24.06
CA CYS A 112 -13.26 -6.66 24.61
C CYS A 112 -13.22 -6.49 26.12
N LYS A 113 -13.97 -5.53 26.69
CA LYS A 113 -14.01 -5.34 28.15
C LYS A 113 -14.71 -6.46 28.92
N SER A 114 -15.45 -7.34 28.25
CA SER A 114 -16.19 -8.44 28.90
C SER A 114 -15.38 -9.73 29.05
N CYS A 115 -14.53 -10.06 28.09
CA CYS A 115 -13.76 -11.31 28.09
C CYS A 115 -12.26 -11.10 27.83
N GLU A 116 -11.82 -9.84 27.80
CA GLU A 116 -10.43 -9.40 27.62
C GLU A 116 -9.75 -9.84 26.31
N HIS A 117 -10.47 -10.51 25.42
CA HIS A 117 -9.97 -10.93 24.12
C HIS A 117 -9.64 -9.72 23.23
N VAL A 118 -8.45 -9.73 22.62
CA VAL A 118 -8.00 -8.74 21.65
C VAL A 118 -8.29 -9.26 20.24
N GLN A 119 -8.96 -8.43 19.44
CA GLN A 119 -9.23 -8.72 18.04
C GLN A 119 -8.68 -7.59 17.15
N TYR A 120 -8.24 -7.95 15.95
CA TYR A 120 -7.61 -7.03 15.02
C TYR A 120 -8.51 -6.76 13.82
N ILE A 121 -8.70 -5.50 13.46
CA ILE A 121 -9.51 -5.09 12.32
C ILE A 121 -8.65 -4.29 11.36
N LEU A 122 -8.61 -4.74 10.09
CA LEU A 122 -8.02 -3.98 9.00
C LEU A 122 -8.83 -2.72 8.75
N GLN A 123 -8.15 -1.59 8.84
CA GLN A 123 -8.73 -0.27 8.63
C GLN A 123 -8.61 0.10 7.17
N THR A 124 -9.72 0.55 6.59
CA THR A 124 -9.79 1.00 5.20
C THR A 124 -10.44 2.38 5.18
N GLY A 125 -9.76 3.35 4.57
CA GLY A 125 -10.19 4.74 4.52
C GLY A 125 -9.73 5.58 5.72
N MET A 126 -10.28 6.79 5.84
CA MET A 126 -9.87 7.77 6.86
C MET A 126 -10.59 7.63 8.20
N THR A 127 -11.71 6.91 8.23
CA THR A 127 -12.53 6.73 9.45
C THR A 127 -12.25 5.35 10.05
N MET A 128 -11.94 5.33 11.35
CA MET A 128 -11.69 4.08 12.06
C MET A 128 -12.98 3.27 12.21
N LYS A 129 -12.96 2.03 11.71
CA LYS A 129 -13.98 1.00 11.91
C LYS A 129 -13.75 0.31 13.25
N THR A 130 -14.76 0.35 14.11
CA THR A 130 -14.77 -0.33 15.41
C THR A 130 -15.59 -1.62 15.35
N PRO A 131 -15.21 -2.67 16.10
CA PRO A 131 -16.02 -3.88 16.18
C PRO A 131 -17.34 -3.62 16.87
N THR A 132 -18.38 -4.32 16.41
CA THR A 132 -19.70 -4.34 17.06
C THR A 132 -19.91 -5.60 17.90
N ILE A 133 -19.23 -6.69 17.57
CA ILE A 133 -19.38 -8.00 18.21
C ILE A 133 -18.00 -8.58 18.48
N CYS A 134 -17.83 -9.18 19.66
CA CYS A 134 -16.57 -9.82 20.03
C CYS A 134 -16.44 -11.18 19.35
N GLU A 135 -15.28 -11.46 18.76
CA GLU A 135 -15.05 -12.74 18.08
C GLU A 135 -15.06 -13.94 19.03
N ALA A 136 -14.59 -13.77 20.27
CA ALA A 136 -14.50 -14.82 21.29
C ALA A 136 -15.82 -15.06 22.04
N CYS A 137 -16.38 -14.03 22.68
CA CYS A 137 -17.58 -14.19 23.52
C CYS A 137 -18.92 -13.94 22.81
N LYS A 138 -18.88 -13.51 21.53
CA LYS A 138 -20.06 -13.15 20.71
C LYS A 138 -20.99 -12.10 21.33
N ARG A 139 -20.57 -11.42 22.39
CA ARG A 139 -21.34 -10.32 23.01
C ARG A 139 -21.07 -9.02 22.27
N LYS A 140 -22.09 -8.18 22.23
CA LYS A 140 -21.95 -6.75 21.97
C LYS A 140 -21.42 -6.14 23.26
N GLY A 141 -20.27 -5.51 23.22
CA GLY A 141 -19.65 -4.94 24.40
C GLY A 141 -18.95 -3.63 24.07
N PRO A 142 -18.61 -2.83 25.09
CA PRO A 142 -17.68 -1.75 24.88
C PRO A 142 -16.30 -2.36 24.53
N PHE A 143 -15.73 -1.86 23.44
CA PHE A 143 -14.38 -2.21 23.00
C PHE A 143 -13.43 -1.07 23.34
N GLU A 144 -12.23 -1.42 23.80
CA GLU A 144 -11.16 -0.48 24.06
C GLU A 144 -10.13 -0.56 22.94
N PHE A 145 -9.78 0.58 22.37
CA PHE A 145 -8.72 0.64 21.36
C PHE A 145 -7.35 0.51 22.02
N LEU A 146 -6.57 -0.48 21.59
CA LEU A 146 -5.21 -0.70 22.06
C LEU A 146 -4.21 -0.10 21.07
N GLN A 147 -3.72 1.10 21.38
CA GLN A 147 -2.74 1.80 20.54
C GLN A 147 -1.43 1.01 20.42
N SER A 148 -0.96 0.40 21.51
CA SER A 148 0.31 -0.33 21.57
C SER A 148 0.37 -1.56 20.66
N GLU A 149 -0.78 -2.17 20.37
CA GLU A 149 -0.89 -3.36 19.53
C GLU A 149 -1.40 -3.04 18.11
N SER A 150 -1.66 -1.76 17.83
CA SER A 150 -2.12 -1.31 16.52
C SER A 150 -0.95 -0.94 15.61
N SER A 151 -1.12 -1.14 14.31
CA SER A 151 -0.13 -0.75 13.30
C SER A 151 -0.52 0.55 12.61
N PHE A 152 0.47 1.43 12.43
CA PHE A 152 0.31 2.76 11.86
C PHE A 152 1.19 2.92 10.64
N ILE A 153 0.77 3.77 9.71
CA ILE A 153 1.59 4.27 8.62
C ILE A 153 1.61 5.79 8.65
N ASP A 154 2.64 6.39 8.09
CA ASP A 154 2.65 7.83 7.82
C ASP A 154 1.64 8.17 6.71
N TYR A 155 0.87 9.22 6.95
CA TYR A 155 -0.15 9.73 6.05
C TYR A 155 -0.02 11.26 5.91
N GLN A 156 -0.11 11.76 4.69
CA GLN A 156 0.03 13.19 4.38
C GLN A 156 -0.99 13.62 3.33
#